data_AF-A0A7S2E5S2-F1
#
_entry.id   AF-A0A7S2E5S2-F1
#
_cell.length_a   1.000
_cell.length_b   1.000
_cell.length_c   1.000
_cell.angle_alpha   90.00
_cell.angle_beta   90.00
_cell.angle_gamma   90.00
#
_symmetry.space_group_name_H-M   'P 1'
#
loop_
_entity.id
_entity.type
_entity.pdbx_description
1 polymer ?
#
loop_
_entity_poly.entity_id
_entity_poly.type
_entity_poly.pdbx_seq_one_letter_code
_entity_poly.pdbx_strand_id
1 'polypeptide(L)'
;LESTLSGDSILLIFPDGTGPAVLSCLFAGIPLSRVHELNFEPGEVRLDMNYNSVRSYLSAQEQNENVQLAYKEKIDRGVQQLDILRSNPNIMNERDLAYERSVIAAKEEVKEAARLKEEERKERVAAKEREKEEYRKREEERKKQMLLERQLEQERRIQEQSENKKDGVTSNDVFAGVGVAASSLVFAALASSSANSDDKVVETKIPEGKEEKVVLESSAEISSNETILDEISTDNAVSSNTTTTTDSVNDTNNTASSSNNSDTSPEIQRMEELMERAPIQIPEIISMENEMAAAARAAEEESKLREKRAQDAMQEYLDKDDGGEAWLDFITGVAAEVEEALVEEEEEELVVNGSNQ
;
A
#
# COMPACT_ATOMS: atom_id res chain seq x y z
N LEU A 1 -27.65 42.47 1.03
CA LEU A 1 -28.61 43.01 0.05
C LEU A 1 -28.61 44.54 0.02
N GLU A 2 -27.48 45.21 0.35
CA GLU A 2 -27.37 46.68 0.38
C GLU A 2 -26.80 47.28 -0.92
N SER A 3 -26.28 46.47 -1.85
CA SER A 3 -25.67 46.98 -3.09
C SER A 3 -26.67 47.39 -4.18
N THR A 4 -27.95 47.00 -4.08
CA THR A 4 -28.97 47.39 -5.07
C THR A 4 -29.30 48.89 -5.07
N LEU A 5 -28.86 49.64 -4.05
CA LEU A 5 -29.10 51.08 -3.91
C LEU A 5 -27.88 51.96 -4.23
N SER A 6 -26.68 51.39 -4.44
CA SER A 6 -25.45 52.19 -4.51
C SER A 6 -25.17 52.77 -5.90
N GLY A 7 -25.72 52.20 -6.97
CA GLY A 7 -25.36 52.62 -8.35
C GLY A 7 -23.90 52.33 -8.72
N ASP A 8 -23.17 51.58 -7.90
CA ASP A 8 -21.79 51.20 -8.14
C ASP A 8 -21.69 50.21 -9.31
N SER A 9 -20.67 50.41 -10.15
CA SER A 9 -20.31 49.47 -11.21
C SER A 9 -19.29 48.47 -10.68
N ILE A 10 -19.59 47.18 -10.77
CA ILE A 10 -18.72 46.09 -10.29
C ILE A 10 -18.16 45.35 -11.51
N LEU A 11 -16.83 45.23 -11.59
CA LEU A 11 -16.15 44.39 -12.57
C LEU A 11 -15.78 43.05 -11.93
N LEU A 12 -16.19 41.95 -12.55
CA LEU A 12 -15.87 40.59 -12.13
C LEU A 12 -15.03 39.92 -13.21
N ILE A 13 -13.85 39.43 -12.84
CA ILE A 13 -12.92 38.74 -13.75
C ILE A 13 -12.88 37.26 -13.34
N PHE A 14 -13.16 36.39 -14.30
CA PHE A 14 -13.13 34.94 -14.09
C PHE A 14 -11.94 34.33 -14.84
N PRO A 15 -11.29 33.30 -14.27
CA PRO A 15 -10.22 32.58 -14.95
C PRO A 15 -10.74 31.68 -16.08
N ASP A 16 -12.05 31.42 -16.12
CA ASP A 16 -12.69 30.56 -17.11
C ASP A 16 -14.08 31.09 -17.55
N GLY A 17 -14.63 30.49 -18.62
CA GLY A 17 -15.96 30.83 -19.13
C GLY A 17 -17.10 30.21 -18.32
N THR A 18 -16.83 29.27 -17.40
CA THR A 18 -17.89 28.61 -16.63
C THR A 18 -18.40 29.47 -15.49
N GLY A 19 -17.50 30.19 -14.79
CA GLY A 19 -17.86 31.15 -13.74
C GLY A 19 -18.90 32.19 -14.17
N PRO A 20 -18.67 32.97 -15.24
CA PRO A 20 -19.61 33.99 -15.68
C PRO A 20 -20.93 33.39 -16.21
N ALA A 21 -20.91 32.18 -16.79
CA ALA A 21 -22.11 31.48 -17.22
C ALA A 21 -23.00 31.07 -16.04
N VAL A 22 -22.42 30.44 -15.01
CA VAL A 22 -23.13 30.07 -13.78
C VAL A 22 -23.73 31.31 -13.12
N LEU A 23 -22.93 32.38 -13.00
CA LEU A 23 -23.37 33.62 -12.38
C LEU A 23 -24.53 34.26 -13.17
N SER A 24 -24.45 34.25 -14.50
CA SER A 24 -25.52 34.75 -15.37
C SER A 24 -26.82 33.96 -15.20
N CYS A 25 -26.74 32.63 -15.11
CA CYS A 25 -27.91 31.80 -14.82
C CYS A 25 -28.54 32.14 -13.46
N LEU A 26 -27.72 32.32 -12.43
CA LEU A 26 -28.19 32.69 -11.09
C LEU A 26 -28.88 34.06 -11.09
N PHE A 27 -28.30 35.06 -11.75
CA PHE A 27 -28.89 36.39 -11.87
C PHE A 27 -30.20 36.40 -12.65
N ALA A 28 -30.29 35.61 -13.71
CA ALA A 28 -31.46 35.55 -14.60
C ALA A 28 -32.54 34.55 -14.15
N GLY A 29 -32.32 33.82 -13.06
CA GLY A 29 -33.21 32.74 -12.63
C GLY A 29 -33.35 31.63 -13.67
N ILE A 30 -32.32 31.38 -14.47
CA ILE A 30 -32.26 30.29 -15.44
C ILE A 30 -31.81 29.02 -14.69
N PRO A 31 -32.46 27.86 -14.90
CA PRO A 31 -32.01 26.60 -14.31
C PRO A 31 -30.55 26.30 -14.66
N LEU A 32 -29.76 25.85 -13.69
CA LEU A 32 -28.34 25.51 -13.90
C LEU A 32 -28.12 24.39 -14.92
N SER A 33 -29.14 23.58 -15.19
CA SER A 33 -29.11 22.59 -16.27
C SER A 33 -28.89 23.23 -17.65
N ARG A 34 -29.19 24.52 -17.83
CA ARG A 34 -29.06 25.28 -19.09
C ARG A 34 -27.81 26.14 -19.16
N VAL A 35 -26.89 26.02 -18.19
CA VAL A 35 -25.69 26.89 -18.12
C VAL A 35 -24.79 26.76 -19.34
N HIS A 36 -24.79 25.58 -19.97
CA HIS A 36 -24.00 25.27 -21.16
C HIS A 36 -24.48 26.00 -22.42
N GLU A 37 -25.66 26.63 -22.39
CA GLU A 37 -26.17 27.43 -23.51
C GLU A 37 -25.51 28.82 -23.52
N LEU A 38 -25.07 29.30 -22.36
CA LEU A 38 -24.37 30.56 -22.21
C LEU A 38 -22.87 30.37 -22.46
N ASN A 39 -22.45 30.53 -23.71
CA ASN A 39 -21.02 30.52 -24.05
C ASN A 39 -20.40 31.89 -23.77
N PHE A 40 -19.21 31.89 -23.16
CA PHE A 40 -18.36 33.07 -22.95
C PHE A 40 -17.02 32.82 -23.60
N GLU A 41 -16.61 33.69 -24.51
CA GLU A 41 -15.31 33.57 -25.18
C GLU A 41 -14.19 34.19 -24.32
N PRO A 42 -12.94 33.70 -24.42
CA PRO A 42 -11.81 34.30 -23.74
C PRO A 42 -11.66 35.79 -24.09
N GLY A 43 -11.60 36.65 -23.07
CA GLY A 43 -11.55 38.10 -23.25
C GLY A 43 -12.89 38.77 -23.54
N GLU A 44 -14.00 38.04 -23.55
CA GLU A 44 -15.33 38.61 -23.72
C GLU A 44 -15.73 39.44 -22.49
N VAL A 45 -16.07 40.72 -22.72
CA VAL A 45 -16.58 41.62 -21.68
C VAL A 45 -18.06 41.86 -21.92
N ARG A 46 -18.91 41.44 -20.97
CA ARG A 46 -20.35 41.73 -20.99
C ARG A 46 -20.68 42.85 -20.02
N LEU A 47 -21.21 43.94 -20.56
CA LEU A 47 -21.70 45.09 -19.80
C LEU A 47 -23.20 44.94 -19.51
N ASP A 48 -23.69 45.68 -18.51
CA ASP A 48 -25.11 45.76 -18.14
C ASP A 48 -25.80 44.42 -17.87
N MET A 49 -25.06 43.47 -17.28
CA MET A 49 -25.58 42.17 -16.88
C MET A 49 -26.69 42.31 -15.82
N ASN A 50 -27.93 42.28 -16.30
CA ASN A 50 -29.15 42.29 -15.50
C ASN A 50 -30.06 41.12 -15.89
N TYR A 51 -31.06 40.83 -15.04
CA TYR A 51 -32.02 39.74 -15.25
C TYR A 51 -32.62 39.72 -16.67
N ASN A 52 -33.05 40.88 -17.19
CA ASN A 52 -33.70 40.98 -18.50
C ASN A 52 -32.70 40.78 -19.63
N SER A 53 -31.50 41.37 -19.53
CA SER A 53 -30.45 41.32 -20.56
C SER A 53 -30.01 39.89 -20.85
N VAL A 54 -29.74 39.10 -19.81
CA VAL A 54 -29.30 37.70 -19.94
C VAL A 54 -30.42 36.85 -20.55
N ARG A 55 -31.67 37.11 -20.17
CA ARG A 55 -32.82 36.37 -20.71
C ARG A 55 -33.08 36.73 -22.17
N SER A 56 -32.96 38.01 -22.53
CA SER A 56 -33.05 38.47 -23.93
C SER A 56 -31.94 37.88 -24.78
N TYR A 57 -30.71 37.79 -24.26
CA TYR A 57 -29.59 37.14 -24.94
C TYR A 57 -29.89 35.66 -25.21
N LEU A 58 -30.36 34.92 -24.21
CA LEU A 58 -30.71 33.51 -24.36
C LEU A 58 -31.82 33.32 -25.40
N SER A 59 -32.89 34.12 -25.34
CA SER A 59 -33.97 34.06 -26.33
C SER A 59 -33.51 34.44 -27.75
N ALA A 60 -32.56 35.36 -27.88
CA ALA A 60 -31.97 35.69 -29.18
C ALA A 60 -31.11 34.53 -29.73
N GLN A 61 -30.37 33.84 -28.88
CA GLN A 61 -29.65 32.62 -29.26
C GLN A 61 -30.62 31.49 -29.65
N GLU A 62 -31.73 31.32 -28.92
CA GLU A 62 -32.76 30.34 -29.25
C GLU A 62 -33.41 30.62 -30.61
N GLN A 63 -33.55 31.89 -31.00
CA GLN A 63 -34.09 32.24 -32.32
C GLN A 63 -33.07 32.07 -33.45
N ASN A 64 -31.79 32.00 -33.13
CA ASN A 64 -30.73 31.84 -34.12
C ASN A 64 -30.51 30.36 -34.43
N GLU A 65 -31.17 29.88 -35.48
CA GLU A 65 -31.12 28.49 -35.94
C GLU A 65 -29.69 27.98 -36.16
N ASN A 66 -28.78 28.85 -36.65
CA ASN A 66 -27.37 28.47 -36.86
C ASN A 66 -26.65 28.16 -35.53
N VAL A 67 -26.93 28.93 -34.47
CA VAL A 67 -26.33 28.72 -33.15
C VAL A 67 -26.88 27.44 -32.52
N GLN A 68 -28.19 27.20 -32.65
CA GLN A 68 -28.80 25.96 -32.19
C GLN A 68 -28.27 24.73 -32.93
N LEU A 69 -28.08 24.82 -34.24
CA LEU A 69 -27.52 23.74 -35.05
C LEU A 69 -26.09 23.43 -34.63
N ALA A 70 -25.25 24.45 -34.47
CA ALA A 70 -23.87 24.29 -34.00
C ALA A 70 -23.81 23.71 -32.59
N TYR A 71 -24.71 24.12 -31.70
CA TYR A 71 -24.82 23.57 -30.36
C TYR A 71 -25.24 22.09 -30.38
N LYS A 72 -26.23 21.74 -31.21
CA LYS A 72 -26.67 20.36 -31.38
C LYS A 72 -25.56 19.47 -31.93
N GLU A 73 -24.79 19.95 -32.91
CA GLU A 73 -23.64 19.20 -33.43
C GLU A 73 -22.60 18.91 -32.35
N LYS A 74 -22.34 19.89 -31.44
CA LYS A 74 -21.43 19.69 -30.30
C LYS A 74 -21.95 18.60 -29.35
N ILE A 75 -23.25 18.57 -29.05
CA ILE A 75 -23.85 17.50 -28.24
C ILE A 75 -23.70 16.16 -28.94
N ASP A 76 -24.10 16.07 -30.21
CA ASP A 76 -24.08 14.82 -30.98
C ASP A 76 -22.65 14.25 -31.07
N ARG A 77 -21.66 15.12 -31.28
CA ARG A 77 -20.24 14.74 -31.23
C ARG A 77 -19.83 14.23 -29.85
N GLY A 78 -20.25 14.90 -28.77
CA GLY A 78 -19.99 14.46 -27.41
C GLY A 78 -20.60 13.10 -27.09
N VAL A 79 -21.83 12.85 -27.56
CA VAL A 79 -22.50 11.55 -27.43
C VAL A 79 -21.73 10.47 -28.18
N GLN A 80 -21.32 10.71 -29.42
CA GLN A 80 -20.51 9.77 -30.19
C GLN A 80 -19.18 9.45 -29.50
N GLN A 81 -18.50 10.46 -28.95
CA GLN A 81 -17.26 10.26 -28.18
C GLN A 81 -17.50 9.42 -26.93
N LEU A 82 -18.58 9.68 -26.19
CA LEU A 82 -18.95 8.88 -25.03
C LEU A 82 -19.29 7.43 -25.41
N ASP A 83 -19.95 7.21 -26.54
CA ASP A 83 -20.25 5.85 -27.01
C ASP A 83 -18.97 5.10 -27.42
N ILE A 84 -17.98 5.78 -28.01
CA ILE A 84 -16.65 5.21 -28.29
C ILE A 84 -15.93 4.85 -26.97
N LEU A 85 -16.00 5.72 -25.97
CA LEU A 85 -15.41 5.45 -24.65
C LEU A 85 -16.11 4.29 -23.92
N ARG A 86 -17.46 4.22 -23.99
CA ARG A 86 -18.24 3.12 -23.42
C ARG A 86 -18.00 1.80 -24.12
N SER A 87 -17.80 1.82 -25.43
CA SER A 87 -17.51 0.62 -26.23
C SER A 87 -16.11 0.07 -25.97
N ASN A 88 -15.19 0.91 -25.50
CA ASN A 88 -13.82 0.53 -25.18
C ASN A 88 -13.57 0.60 -23.66
N PRO A 89 -13.98 -0.43 -22.89
CA PRO A 89 -13.84 -0.43 -21.42
C PRO A 89 -12.38 -0.39 -20.94
N ASN A 90 -11.42 -0.55 -21.85
CA ASN A 90 -10.00 -0.62 -21.57
C ASN A 90 -9.25 0.69 -21.88
N ILE A 91 -9.95 1.80 -22.16
CA ILE A 91 -9.35 3.13 -22.21
C ILE A 91 -9.12 3.58 -20.77
N MET A 92 -8.07 3.04 -20.14
CA MET A 92 -7.53 3.62 -18.93
C MET A 92 -6.81 4.92 -19.28
N ASN A 93 -6.94 5.92 -18.41
CA ASN A 93 -6.16 7.14 -18.50
C ASN A 93 -4.67 6.76 -18.55
N GLU A 94 -3.86 7.42 -19.40
CA GLU A 94 -2.42 7.16 -19.47
C GLU A 94 -1.75 7.29 -18.09
N ARG A 95 -2.27 8.19 -17.26
CA ARG A 95 -1.83 8.37 -15.87
C ARG A 95 -2.10 7.14 -15.00
N ASP A 96 -3.26 6.53 -15.14
CA ASP A 96 -3.63 5.32 -14.39
C ASP A 96 -2.81 4.12 -14.87
N LEU A 97 -2.57 4.04 -16.19
CA LEU A 97 -1.75 3.00 -16.79
C LEU A 97 -0.27 3.11 -16.37
N ALA A 98 0.26 4.34 -16.29
CA ALA A 98 1.58 4.60 -15.74
C ALA A 98 1.67 4.22 -14.25
N TYR A 99 0.62 4.52 -13.48
CA TYR A 99 0.53 4.14 -12.08
C TYR A 99 0.53 2.61 -11.92
N GLU A 100 -0.29 1.88 -12.67
CA GLU A 100 -0.32 0.41 -12.62
C GLU A 100 1.05 -0.21 -12.96
N ARG A 101 1.72 0.30 -13.99
CA ARG A 101 3.09 -0.13 -14.33
C ARG A 101 4.06 0.11 -13.18
N SER A 102 3.99 1.27 -12.54
CA SER A 102 4.85 1.59 -11.40
C SER A 102 4.59 0.66 -10.20
N VAL A 103 3.33 0.32 -9.95
CA VAL A 103 2.94 -0.60 -8.87
C VAL A 103 3.42 -2.02 -9.15
N ILE A 104 3.35 -2.47 -10.40
CA ILE A 104 3.86 -3.79 -10.81
C ILE A 104 5.38 -3.84 -10.63
N ALA A 105 6.11 -2.83 -11.12
CA ALA A 105 7.56 -2.75 -10.97
C ALA A 105 7.98 -2.74 -9.49
N ALA A 106 7.33 -1.94 -8.65
CA ALA A 106 7.61 -1.89 -7.21
C ALA A 106 7.35 -3.24 -6.51
N LYS A 107 6.31 -3.99 -6.92
CA LYS A 107 6.04 -5.33 -6.39
C LYS A 107 7.12 -6.33 -6.79
N GLU A 108 7.63 -6.24 -8.01
CA GLU A 108 8.73 -7.09 -8.48
C GLU A 108 10.03 -6.80 -7.72
N GLU A 109 10.38 -5.53 -7.53
CA GLU A 109 11.56 -5.14 -6.74
C GLU A 109 11.48 -5.64 -5.29
N VAL A 110 10.32 -5.52 -4.65
CA VAL A 110 10.11 -6.04 -3.28
C VAL A 110 10.27 -7.56 -3.25
N LYS A 111 9.76 -8.26 -4.27
CA LYS A 111 9.88 -9.72 -4.37
C LYS A 111 11.33 -10.15 -4.58
N GLU A 112 12.10 -9.43 -5.40
CA GLU A 112 13.52 -9.69 -5.61
C GLU A 112 14.34 -9.41 -4.35
N ALA A 113 14.09 -8.27 -3.69
CA ALA A 113 14.73 -7.94 -2.42
C ALA A 113 14.43 -8.97 -1.32
N ALA A 114 13.21 -9.52 -1.30
CA ALA A 114 12.84 -10.59 -0.37
C ALA A 114 13.61 -11.89 -0.66
N ARG A 115 13.77 -12.26 -1.95
CA ARG A 115 14.57 -13.44 -2.33
C ARG A 115 16.03 -13.30 -1.94
N LEU A 116 16.62 -12.13 -2.16
CA LEU A 116 18.03 -11.87 -1.81
C LEU A 116 18.25 -11.93 -0.30
N LYS A 117 17.34 -11.35 0.50
CA LYS A 117 17.39 -11.46 1.98
C LYS A 117 17.23 -12.88 2.48
N GLU A 118 16.41 -13.70 1.81
CA GLU A 118 16.24 -15.10 2.18
C GLU A 118 17.52 -15.91 1.91
N GLU A 119 18.18 -15.66 0.79
CA GLU A 119 19.45 -16.28 0.44
C GLU A 119 20.57 -15.90 1.43
N GLU A 120 20.70 -14.61 1.76
CA GLU A 120 21.65 -14.15 2.77
C GLU A 120 21.39 -14.81 4.14
N ARG A 121 20.12 -14.97 4.53
CA ARG A 121 19.75 -15.66 5.77
C ARG A 121 20.19 -17.12 5.75
N LYS A 122 20.00 -17.82 4.61
CA LYS A 122 20.44 -19.21 4.45
C LYS A 122 21.95 -19.34 4.53
N GLU A 123 22.70 -18.43 3.90
CA GLU A 123 24.16 -18.43 3.97
C GLU A 123 24.67 -18.17 5.39
N ARG A 124 24.06 -17.21 6.12
CA ARG A 124 24.42 -16.93 7.52
C ARG A 124 24.14 -18.13 8.44
N VAL A 125 23.08 -18.89 8.20
CA VAL A 125 22.80 -20.12 8.94
C VAL A 125 23.84 -21.19 8.61
N ALA A 126 24.13 -21.41 7.33
CA ALA A 126 25.14 -22.38 6.90
C ALA A 126 26.54 -22.04 7.42
N ALA A 127 26.93 -20.75 7.45
CA ALA A 127 28.19 -20.30 8.01
C ALA A 127 28.28 -20.59 9.52
N LYS A 128 27.21 -20.32 10.27
CA LYS A 128 27.14 -20.64 11.71
C LYS A 128 27.22 -22.15 11.97
N GLU A 129 26.65 -22.98 11.09
CA GLU A 129 26.77 -24.44 11.21
C GLU A 129 28.19 -24.92 10.95
N ARG A 130 28.87 -24.40 9.92
CA ARG A 130 30.28 -24.70 9.65
C ARG A 130 31.18 -24.31 10.82
N GLU A 131 30.96 -23.12 11.40
CA GLU A 131 31.72 -22.65 12.56
C GLU A 131 31.51 -23.55 13.79
N LYS A 132 30.26 -23.97 14.06
CA LYS A 132 29.95 -24.93 15.13
C LYS A 132 30.62 -26.29 14.91
N GLU A 133 30.67 -26.77 13.67
CA GLU A 133 31.32 -28.04 13.34
C GLU A 133 32.85 -27.96 13.51
N GLU A 134 33.47 -26.87 13.08
CA GLU A 134 34.90 -26.62 13.32
C GLU A 134 35.21 -26.53 14.81
N TYR A 135 34.39 -25.84 15.58
CA TYR A 135 34.55 -25.75 17.03
C TYR A 135 34.49 -27.13 17.69
N ARG A 136 33.53 -27.97 17.29
CA ARG A 136 33.43 -29.36 17.77
C ARG A 136 34.68 -30.17 17.44
N LYS A 137 35.22 -30.07 16.23
CA LYS A 137 36.46 -30.76 15.82
C LYS A 137 37.65 -30.33 16.67
N ARG A 138 37.84 -29.03 16.89
CA ARG A 138 38.92 -28.49 17.76
C ARG A 138 38.77 -28.97 19.21
N GLU A 139 37.55 -29.04 19.73
CA GLU A 139 37.31 -29.52 21.09
C GLU A 139 37.61 -31.02 21.24
N GLU A 140 37.23 -31.84 20.24
CA GLU A 140 37.57 -33.26 20.18
C GLU A 140 39.08 -33.49 20.10
N GLU A 141 39.80 -32.69 19.31
CA GLU A 141 41.27 -32.72 19.25
C GLU A 141 41.91 -32.35 20.60
N ARG A 142 41.42 -31.29 21.26
CA ARG A 142 41.91 -30.89 22.58
C ARG A 142 41.69 -31.99 23.63
N LYS A 143 40.53 -32.67 23.58
CA LYS A 143 40.21 -33.82 24.44
C LYS A 143 41.17 -34.99 24.16
N LYS A 144 41.47 -35.29 22.89
CA LYS A 144 42.44 -36.33 22.52
C LYS A 144 43.86 -36.01 23.01
N GLN A 145 44.31 -34.76 22.86
CA GLN A 145 45.63 -34.33 23.37
C GLN A 145 45.72 -34.47 24.89
N MET A 146 44.70 -34.01 25.63
CA MET A 146 44.65 -34.15 27.09
C MET A 146 44.66 -35.62 27.54
N LEU A 147 43.97 -36.51 26.82
CA LEU A 147 43.97 -37.94 27.13
C LEU A 147 45.36 -38.57 26.88
N LEU A 148 46.01 -38.21 25.77
CA LEU A 148 47.36 -38.67 25.45
C LEU A 148 48.38 -38.19 26.51
N GLU A 149 48.30 -36.92 26.91
CA GLU A 149 49.13 -36.32 27.95
C GLU A 149 48.93 -37.03 29.29
N ARG A 150 47.68 -37.33 29.66
CA ARG A 150 47.35 -38.06 30.88
C ARG A 150 47.89 -39.49 30.88
N GLN A 151 47.92 -40.17 29.73
CA GLN A 151 48.52 -41.50 29.60
C GLN A 151 50.04 -41.45 29.79
N LEU A 152 50.71 -40.49 29.15
CA LEU A 152 52.15 -40.27 29.33
C LEU A 152 52.51 -39.94 30.79
N GLU A 153 51.71 -39.12 31.47
CA GLU A 153 51.94 -38.81 32.88
C GLU A 153 51.76 -40.04 33.78
N GLN A 154 50.78 -40.91 33.49
CA GLN A 154 50.62 -42.17 34.21
C GLN A 154 51.82 -43.10 34.02
N GLU A 155 52.35 -43.22 32.79
CA GLU A 155 53.56 -43.99 32.52
C GLU A 155 54.77 -43.43 33.27
N ARG A 156 54.95 -42.11 33.28
CA ARG A 156 56.04 -41.45 34.01
C ARG A 156 55.97 -41.74 35.51
N ARG A 157 54.77 -41.70 36.10
CA ARG A 157 54.57 -42.03 37.53
C ARG A 157 54.88 -43.49 37.83
N ILE A 158 54.52 -44.42 36.96
CA ILE A 158 54.85 -45.85 37.14
C ILE A 158 56.37 -46.04 37.06
N GLN A 159 57.05 -45.34 36.16
CA GLN A 159 58.50 -45.39 36.04
C GLN A 159 59.20 -44.80 37.28
N GLU A 160 58.78 -43.63 37.76
CA GLU A 160 59.30 -43.01 39.00
C GLU A 160 59.07 -43.92 40.23
N GLN A 161 57.91 -44.60 40.32
CA GLN A 161 57.65 -45.60 41.38
C GLN A 161 58.50 -46.87 41.26
N SER A 162 58.91 -47.23 40.04
CA SER A 162 59.80 -48.38 39.81
C SER A 162 61.26 -48.05 40.17
N GLU A 163 61.70 -46.80 39.98
CA GLU A 163 63.04 -46.35 40.35
C GLU A 163 63.17 -46.14 41.86
N ASN A 164 62.17 -45.58 42.53
CA ASN A 164 62.16 -45.45 43.99
C ASN A 164 62.03 -46.78 44.76
N LYS A 165 61.77 -47.91 44.08
CA LYS A 165 61.76 -49.25 44.69
C LYS A 165 63.13 -49.96 44.67
N LYS A 166 64.19 -49.35 44.14
CA LYS A 166 65.55 -49.93 44.17
C LYS A 166 66.32 -49.70 45.47
N ASP A 167 65.91 -48.76 46.31
CA ASP A 167 66.54 -48.48 47.61
C ASP A 167 65.53 -48.63 48.76
N GLY A 168 65.20 -49.87 49.11
CA GLY A 168 64.27 -50.12 50.22
C GLY A 168 63.79 -51.55 50.37
N VAL A 169 64.70 -52.53 50.35
CA VAL A 169 64.41 -53.88 50.85
C VAL A 169 64.71 -53.92 52.35
N THR A 170 63.68 -53.70 53.17
CA THR A 170 63.62 -54.28 54.52
C THR A 170 62.24 -54.87 54.75
N SER A 171 62.28 -56.14 55.11
CA SER A 171 61.19 -57.08 55.39
C SER A 171 60.15 -56.57 56.38
N ASN A 172 58.85 -56.73 56.08
CA ASN A 172 57.93 -57.67 56.77
C ASN A 172 56.45 -57.41 56.43
N ASP A 173 55.68 -58.50 56.59
CA ASP A 173 54.20 -58.65 56.69
C ASP A 173 53.43 -58.56 55.36
N VAL A 174 52.93 -59.64 54.74
CA VAL A 174 52.09 -60.78 55.20
C VAL A 174 50.76 -60.34 55.82
N PHE A 175 49.75 -60.09 54.98
CA PHE A 175 48.30 -60.32 55.25
C PHE A 175 47.55 -60.17 53.91
N ALA A 176 47.25 -61.24 53.16
CA ALA A 176 46.11 -62.16 53.27
C ALA A 176 44.72 -61.51 53.06
N GLY A 177 44.02 -61.94 51.99
CA GLY A 177 42.56 -61.74 51.79
C GLY A 177 42.23 -61.06 50.45
N VAL A 178 42.12 -61.80 49.32
CA VAL A 178 40.89 -62.47 48.83
C VAL A 178 39.74 -61.49 48.56
N GLY A 179 39.37 -61.33 47.28
CA GLY A 179 38.16 -60.60 46.89
C GLY A 179 38.04 -60.33 45.40
N VAL A 180 37.98 -61.39 44.59
CA VAL A 180 37.57 -61.32 43.18
C VAL A 180 36.09 -60.93 43.11
N ALA A 181 35.79 -59.76 42.54
CA ALA A 181 34.47 -59.39 42.02
C ALA A 181 34.70 -58.73 40.65
N ALA A 182 34.56 -59.48 39.55
CA ALA A 182 33.35 -59.51 38.73
C ALA A 182 32.96 -58.10 38.27
N SER A 183 33.50 -57.64 37.14
CA SER A 183 32.83 -57.71 35.84
C SER A 183 31.46 -57.00 35.81
N SER A 184 31.44 -55.71 35.45
CA SER A 184 30.48 -55.09 34.52
C SER A 184 30.57 -53.55 34.54
N LEU A 185 31.58 -53.00 33.86
CA LEU A 185 31.49 -51.61 33.37
C LEU A 185 30.73 -51.65 32.05
N VAL A 186 29.42 -51.45 32.13
CA VAL A 186 28.57 -51.20 30.97
C VAL A 186 28.91 -49.81 30.43
N PHE A 187 29.78 -49.77 29.44
CA PHE A 187 29.86 -48.65 28.50
C PHE A 187 28.59 -48.71 27.63
N ALA A 188 27.51 -48.06 28.09
CA ALA A 188 26.40 -47.73 27.21
C ALA A 188 26.85 -46.58 26.32
N ALA A 189 27.39 -46.93 25.15
CA ALA A 189 27.50 -46.03 24.02
C ALA A 189 26.08 -45.60 23.64
N LEU A 190 25.72 -44.36 23.98
CA LEU A 190 24.55 -43.68 23.43
C LEU A 190 24.87 -43.36 21.97
N ALA A 191 24.66 -44.35 21.09
CA ALA A 191 24.64 -44.16 19.66
C ALA A 191 23.33 -43.44 19.31
N SER A 192 23.42 -42.15 19.03
CA SER A 192 22.39 -41.37 18.36
C SER A 192 22.26 -41.84 16.92
N SER A 193 21.46 -42.88 16.68
CA SER A 193 20.93 -43.18 15.35
C SER A 193 19.74 -42.26 15.08
N SER A 194 20.06 -41.08 14.54
CA SER A 194 19.15 -40.33 13.69
C SER A 194 19.15 -41.02 12.33
N ALA A 195 18.07 -41.73 11.99
CA ALA A 195 17.85 -42.26 10.65
C ALA A 195 16.34 -42.35 10.39
N ASN A 196 15.91 -41.44 9.52
CA ASN A 196 14.82 -41.54 8.54
C ASN A 196 13.41 -41.85 9.05
N SER A 197 12.66 -40.78 9.28
CA SER A 197 11.27 -40.71 8.85
C SER A 197 11.21 -40.77 7.31
N ASP A 198 10.65 -41.87 6.80
CA ASP A 198 10.07 -41.94 5.46
C ASP A 198 9.00 -40.86 5.33
N ASP A 199 9.33 -39.75 4.65
CA ASP A 199 8.32 -38.86 4.11
C ASP A 199 8.25 -39.08 2.59
N LYS A 200 7.11 -39.62 2.17
CA LYS A 200 6.76 -39.86 0.78
C LYS A 200 6.50 -38.50 0.14
N VAL A 201 7.53 -37.97 -0.53
CA VAL A 201 7.36 -36.92 -1.53
C VAL A 201 6.51 -37.48 -2.66
N VAL A 202 5.26 -37.01 -2.72
CA VAL A 202 4.40 -37.12 -3.90
C VAL A 202 5.02 -36.23 -4.98
N GLU A 203 5.64 -36.85 -5.98
CA GLU A 203 5.99 -36.24 -7.26
C GLU A 203 4.70 -35.78 -7.95
N THR A 204 4.36 -34.50 -7.81
CA THR A 204 3.52 -33.81 -8.79
C THR A 204 4.39 -33.40 -9.96
N LYS A 205 4.46 -34.29 -10.96
CA LYS A 205 4.84 -33.93 -12.34
C LYS A 205 3.87 -32.86 -12.84
N ILE A 206 4.31 -31.61 -12.89
CA ILE A 206 3.70 -30.59 -13.72
C ILE A 206 4.32 -30.75 -15.12
N PRO A 207 3.54 -31.09 -16.15
CA PRO A 207 4.07 -31.17 -17.51
C PRO A 207 4.34 -29.76 -18.04
N GLU A 208 5.59 -29.51 -18.39
CA GLU A 208 5.98 -28.51 -19.36
C GLU A 208 5.34 -28.81 -20.72
N GLY A 209 4.90 -27.74 -21.39
CA GLY A 209 4.76 -27.72 -22.84
C GLY A 209 3.32 -27.75 -23.35
N LYS A 210 2.80 -26.56 -23.64
CA LYS A 210 2.23 -26.24 -24.96
C LYS A 210 2.10 -24.72 -25.09
N GLU A 211 3.04 -24.14 -25.84
CA GLU A 211 2.87 -22.85 -26.48
C GLU A 211 1.72 -22.98 -27.48
N GLU A 212 0.56 -22.41 -27.12
CA GLU A 212 -0.52 -22.21 -28.08
C GLU A 212 -0.45 -20.77 -28.60
N LYS A 213 0.14 -20.68 -29.80
CA LYS A 213 0.12 -19.56 -30.71
C LYS A 213 -1.33 -19.23 -31.06
N VAL A 214 -1.97 -18.31 -30.33
CA VAL A 214 -3.27 -17.76 -30.74
C VAL A 214 -3.00 -16.72 -31.83
N VAL A 215 -3.26 -17.17 -33.04
CA VAL A 215 -3.27 -16.40 -34.28
C VAL A 215 -4.38 -15.35 -34.19
N LEU A 216 -3.98 -14.10 -34.41
CA LEU A 216 -4.84 -13.02 -34.86
C LEU A 216 -5.45 -13.40 -36.22
N GLU A 217 -6.73 -13.75 -36.23
CA GLU A 217 -7.55 -13.70 -37.44
C GLU A 217 -8.67 -12.67 -37.25
N SER A 218 -8.39 -11.50 -37.83
CA SER A 218 -9.37 -10.54 -38.31
C SER A 218 -10.26 -11.16 -39.38
N SER A 219 -11.58 -11.15 -39.19
CA SER A 219 -12.63 -11.22 -40.22
C SER A 219 -13.93 -10.80 -39.52
N ALA A 220 -14.41 -9.57 -39.69
CA ALA A 220 -15.25 -9.12 -40.81
C ALA A 220 -16.65 -9.79 -40.84
N GLU A 221 -17.65 -8.91 -40.87
CA GLU A 221 -18.98 -9.07 -41.49
C GLU A 221 -20.24 -9.23 -40.61
N ILE A 222 -21.03 -8.14 -40.68
CA ILE A 222 -22.47 -8.08 -41.00
C ILE A 222 -23.45 -8.71 -39.99
N SER A 223 -24.29 -7.87 -39.38
CA SER A 223 -25.73 -7.87 -39.68
C SER A 223 -26.45 -6.77 -38.90
N SER A 224 -26.81 -5.71 -39.62
CA SER A 224 -27.87 -4.78 -39.28
C SER A 224 -29.19 -5.53 -39.01
N ASN A 225 -29.79 -5.30 -37.84
CA ASN A 225 -31.22 -5.51 -37.64
C ASN A 225 -31.82 -4.24 -37.06
N GLU A 226 -32.34 -3.46 -38.00
CA GLU A 226 -33.34 -2.43 -37.88
C GLU A 226 -34.58 -3.02 -37.18
N THR A 227 -34.98 -2.47 -36.02
CA THR A 227 -36.35 -2.65 -35.53
C THR A 227 -36.95 -1.29 -35.23
N ILE A 228 -37.74 -0.86 -36.21
CA ILE A 228 -38.77 0.16 -36.13
C ILE A 228 -39.74 -0.20 -35.01
N LEU A 229 -39.97 0.70 -34.05
CA LEU A 229 -41.27 0.86 -33.42
C LEU A 229 -41.55 2.34 -33.16
N ASP A 230 -42.50 2.81 -33.96
CA ASP A 230 -43.20 4.08 -33.90
C ASP A 230 -44.01 4.27 -32.61
N GLU A 231 -44.29 5.54 -32.35
CA GLU A 231 -45.52 6.11 -31.79
C GLU A 231 -46.13 5.49 -30.53
N ILE A 232 -46.05 6.22 -29.40
CA ILE A 232 -47.27 6.59 -28.66
C ILE A 232 -47.19 8.05 -28.22
N SER A 233 -48.19 8.79 -28.69
CA SER A 233 -48.56 10.16 -28.40
C SER A 233 -49.00 10.39 -26.95
N THR A 234 -48.60 11.54 -26.43
CA THR A 234 -49.30 12.55 -25.61
C THR A 234 -50.36 12.19 -24.54
N ASP A 235 -50.33 13.06 -23.52
CA ASP A 235 -51.42 13.51 -22.64
C ASP A 235 -51.66 12.76 -21.31
N ASN A 236 -51.23 13.38 -20.19
CA ASN A 236 -52.17 14.05 -19.27
C ASN A 236 -51.51 14.73 -18.06
N ALA A 237 -51.71 16.04 -18.01
CA ALA A 237 -52.28 16.84 -16.92
C ALA A 237 -52.22 16.35 -15.44
N VAL A 238 -51.72 17.27 -14.60
CA VAL A 238 -52.35 17.76 -13.34
C VAL A 238 -52.45 16.79 -12.15
N SER A 239 -51.66 17.04 -11.10
CA SER A 239 -52.15 17.60 -9.82
C SER A 239 -51.10 17.54 -8.70
N SER A 240 -50.75 18.72 -8.19
CA SER A 240 -50.66 19.10 -6.77
C SER A 240 -50.79 18.01 -5.69
N ASN A 241 -49.87 17.94 -4.71
CA ASN A 241 -49.98 18.63 -3.40
C ASN A 241 -49.01 18.13 -2.30
N THR A 242 -48.50 19.12 -1.54
CA THR A 242 -48.31 19.18 -0.07
C THR A 242 -47.35 18.25 0.71
N THR A 243 -46.31 18.90 1.26
CA THR A 243 -45.98 19.10 2.70
C THR A 243 -45.64 17.94 3.65
N THR A 244 -44.75 18.27 4.59
CA THR A 244 -44.47 17.72 5.93
C THR A 244 -43.56 16.50 6.06
N THR A 245 -42.26 16.77 6.17
CA THR A 245 -41.30 15.95 6.95
C THR A 245 -41.28 16.44 8.39
N THR A 246 -41.73 15.59 9.31
CA THR A 246 -41.54 15.72 10.77
C THR A 246 -40.36 14.86 11.21
N ASP A 247 -39.53 15.45 12.06
CA ASP A 247 -38.32 14.89 12.64
C ASP A 247 -38.55 13.63 13.49
N SER A 248 -37.50 12.83 13.50
CA SER A 248 -37.37 11.51 14.08
C SER A 248 -36.97 11.57 15.56
N VAL A 249 -37.77 10.93 16.42
CA VAL A 249 -37.38 10.50 17.77
C VAL A 249 -37.78 9.04 17.91
N ASN A 250 -36.82 8.16 18.19
CA ASN A 250 -36.99 7.10 19.18
C ASN A 250 -35.68 6.37 19.48
N ASP A 251 -35.24 6.53 20.72
CA ASP A 251 -34.45 5.58 21.49
C ASP A 251 -35.16 4.22 21.57
N THR A 252 -34.42 3.11 21.64
CA THR A 252 -34.75 2.01 22.57
C THR A 252 -33.57 1.07 22.81
N ASN A 253 -33.32 0.91 24.12
CA ASN A 253 -32.49 -0.03 24.84
C ASN A 253 -32.48 -1.47 24.33
N ASN A 254 -31.33 -2.14 24.46
CA ASN A 254 -31.27 -3.60 24.52
C ASN A 254 -30.34 -4.07 25.66
N THR A 255 -30.94 -4.30 26.82
CA THR A 255 -30.31 -4.89 28.01
C THR A 255 -30.79 -6.33 28.12
N ALA A 256 -29.97 -7.29 27.69
CA ALA A 256 -30.26 -8.71 27.80
C ALA A 256 -29.60 -9.28 29.06
N SER A 257 -30.41 -9.42 30.11
CA SER A 257 -30.16 -10.25 31.28
C SER A 257 -30.23 -11.73 30.86
N SER A 258 -29.17 -12.52 31.06
CA SER A 258 -29.23 -13.97 30.92
C SER A 258 -29.14 -14.65 32.27
N SER A 259 -30.15 -15.46 32.51
CA SER A 259 -30.53 -16.13 33.74
C SER A 259 -29.65 -17.34 34.06
N ASN A 260 -29.29 -17.44 35.33
CA ASN A 260 -28.79 -18.65 35.98
C ASN A 260 -29.85 -19.76 35.91
N ASN A 261 -29.54 -20.89 35.28
CA ASN A 261 -30.21 -22.17 35.51
C ASN A 261 -29.14 -23.26 35.66
N SER A 262 -28.98 -23.72 36.90
CA SER A 262 -28.14 -24.82 37.31
C SER A 262 -28.95 -26.12 37.20
N ASP A 263 -28.84 -26.80 36.07
CA ASP A 263 -29.10 -28.23 35.95
C ASP A 263 -27.81 -28.91 35.51
N THR A 264 -26.91 -29.10 36.47
CA THR A 264 -25.69 -29.88 36.28
C THR A 264 -26.05 -31.36 36.19
N SER A 265 -26.11 -31.84 34.95
CA SER A 265 -26.21 -33.25 34.60
C SER A 265 -25.08 -34.06 35.26
N PRO A 266 -25.33 -35.27 35.80
CA PRO A 266 -24.32 -36.12 36.46
C PRO A 266 -23.17 -36.55 35.54
N GLU A 267 -23.30 -36.32 34.23
CA GLU A 267 -22.25 -36.54 33.24
C GLU A 267 -21.16 -35.44 33.28
N ILE A 268 -21.53 -34.21 33.62
CA ILE A 268 -20.57 -33.09 33.78
C ILE A 268 -19.70 -33.31 35.03
N GLN A 269 -20.28 -33.82 36.12
CA GLN A 269 -19.52 -34.15 37.34
C GLN A 269 -18.50 -35.27 37.12
N ARG A 270 -18.79 -36.25 36.26
CA ARG A 270 -17.81 -37.30 35.91
C ARG A 270 -16.67 -36.79 35.03
N MET A 271 -16.95 -35.79 34.20
CA MET A 271 -15.93 -35.17 33.36
C MET A 271 -14.98 -34.31 34.19
N GLU A 272 -15.50 -33.65 35.22
CA GLU A 272 -14.72 -32.86 36.20
C GLU A 272 -13.82 -33.77 37.06
N GLU A 273 -14.33 -34.91 37.53
CA GLU A 273 -13.53 -35.89 38.29
C GLU A 273 -12.42 -36.56 37.44
N LEU A 274 -12.64 -36.73 36.13
CA LEU A 274 -11.62 -37.22 35.20
C LEU A 274 -10.54 -36.17 34.89
N MET A 275 -10.89 -34.88 34.92
CA MET A 275 -9.92 -33.80 34.72
C MET A 275 -9.01 -33.60 35.94
N GLU A 276 -9.51 -33.78 37.17
CA GLU A 276 -8.70 -33.65 38.39
C GLU A 276 -7.66 -34.78 38.56
N ARG A 277 -7.84 -35.92 37.89
CA ARG A 277 -6.97 -37.09 38.03
C ARG A 277 -5.85 -37.19 37.01
N ALA A 278 -5.80 -36.28 36.03
CA ALA A 278 -4.73 -36.23 35.05
C ALA A 278 -3.46 -35.60 35.67
N PRO A 279 -2.32 -36.30 35.74
CA PRO A 279 -1.08 -35.71 36.20
C PRO A 279 -0.56 -34.74 35.14
N ILE A 280 -0.91 -33.46 35.25
CA ILE A 280 -0.39 -32.39 34.42
C ILE A 280 1.02 -32.06 34.94
N GLN A 281 2.05 -32.60 34.28
CA GLN A 281 3.40 -32.03 34.36
C GLN A 281 3.37 -30.71 33.60
N ILE A 282 3.27 -29.59 34.32
CA ILE A 282 3.40 -28.25 33.76
C ILE A 282 4.89 -28.06 33.47
N PRO A 283 5.33 -28.04 32.20
CA PRO A 283 6.72 -27.70 31.87
C PRO A 283 7.00 -26.28 32.39
N GLU A 284 8.16 -26.10 33.02
CA GLU A 284 8.63 -24.79 33.49
C GLU A 284 8.45 -23.76 32.37
N ILE A 285 7.61 -22.76 32.64
CA ILE A 285 7.41 -21.60 31.79
C ILE A 285 8.74 -20.84 31.83
N ILE A 286 9.62 -21.12 30.86
CA ILE A 286 10.78 -20.29 30.58
C ILE A 286 10.21 -18.94 30.13
N SER A 287 10.15 -18.01 31.08
CA SER A 287 9.78 -16.60 31.01
C SER A 287 9.33 -16.07 29.64
N MET A 288 8.03 -16.19 29.32
CA MET A 288 7.40 -15.46 28.20
C MET A 288 7.61 -13.94 28.32
N GLU A 289 7.85 -13.42 29.53
CA GLU A 289 8.16 -12.01 29.78
C GLU A 289 9.41 -11.53 29.04
N ASN A 290 10.44 -12.38 28.86
CA ASN A 290 11.65 -11.99 28.15
C ASN A 290 11.44 -11.90 26.63
N GLU A 291 10.62 -12.78 26.06
CA GLU A 291 10.27 -12.72 24.63
C GLU A 291 9.34 -11.55 24.33
N MET A 292 8.39 -11.26 25.23
CA MET A 292 7.48 -10.13 25.09
C MET A 292 8.23 -8.78 25.20
N ALA A 293 9.22 -8.68 26.09
CA ALA A 293 10.08 -7.50 26.19
C ALA A 293 10.97 -7.30 24.95
N ALA A 294 11.47 -8.39 24.34
CA ALA A 294 12.23 -8.32 23.10
C ALA A 294 11.36 -7.89 21.91
N ALA A 295 10.13 -8.41 21.82
CA ALA A 295 9.17 -8.03 20.78
C ALA A 295 8.75 -6.55 20.91
N ALA A 296 8.55 -6.06 22.13
CA ALA A 296 8.21 -4.64 22.38
C ALA A 296 9.33 -3.69 21.93
N ARG A 297 10.60 -4.03 22.19
CA ARG A 297 11.75 -3.24 21.73
C ARG A 297 11.89 -3.23 20.21
N ALA A 298 11.67 -4.38 19.56
CA ALA A 298 11.70 -4.47 18.09
C ALA A 298 10.59 -3.62 17.44
N ALA A 299 9.39 -3.61 18.02
CA ALA A 299 8.28 -2.78 17.53
C ALA A 299 8.55 -1.28 17.72
N GLU A 300 9.20 -0.89 18.83
CA GLU A 300 9.59 0.51 19.07
C GLU A 300 10.67 0.99 18.07
N GLU A 301 11.66 0.14 17.76
CA GLU A 301 12.68 0.43 16.76
C GLU A 301 12.09 0.54 15.35
N GLU A 302 11.14 -0.32 14.99
CA GLU A 302 10.45 -0.27 13.70
C GLU A 302 9.61 1.02 13.57
N SER A 303 8.92 1.43 14.64
CA SER A 303 8.17 2.69 14.68
C SER A 303 9.08 3.89 14.46
N LYS A 304 10.24 3.94 15.14
CA LYS A 304 11.23 5.02 14.96
C LYS A 304 11.81 5.05 13.55
N LEU A 305 12.06 3.88 12.95
CA LEU A 305 12.55 3.80 11.57
C LEU A 305 11.51 4.30 10.56
N ARG A 306 10.23 4.00 10.80
CA ARG A 306 9.11 4.47 9.97
C ARG A 306 8.93 5.98 10.07
N GLU A 307 9.03 6.54 11.28
CA GLU A 307 8.97 7.98 11.51
C GLU A 307 10.13 8.70 10.80
N LYS A 308 11.36 8.17 10.92
CA LYS A 308 12.52 8.73 10.23
C LYS A 308 12.35 8.71 8.71
N ARG A 309 11.87 7.61 8.12
CA ARG A 309 11.57 7.56 6.67
C ARG A 309 10.51 8.56 6.25
N ALA A 310 9.49 8.79 7.07
CA ALA A 310 8.45 9.77 6.77
C ALA A 310 9.02 11.20 6.82
N GLN A 311 9.89 11.51 7.79
CA GLN A 311 10.60 12.78 7.87
C GLN A 311 11.53 12.99 6.68
N ASP A 312 12.32 11.98 6.30
CA ASP A 312 13.22 12.05 5.14
C ASP A 312 12.41 12.29 3.85
N ALA A 313 11.26 11.61 3.67
CA ALA A 313 10.39 11.81 2.51
C ALA A 313 9.72 13.19 2.49
N MET A 314 9.32 13.73 3.65
CA MET A 314 8.82 15.11 3.77
C MET A 314 9.90 16.13 3.44
N GLN A 315 11.13 15.90 3.90
CA GLN A 315 12.26 16.78 3.61
C GLN A 315 12.60 16.75 2.12
N GLU A 316 12.59 15.57 1.47
CA GLU A 316 12.77 15.45 0.03
C GLU A 316 11.66 16.17 -0.76
N TYR A 317 10.42 16.16 -0.27
CA TYR A 317 9.32 16.91 -0.87
C TYR A 317 9.49 18.43 -0.71
N LEU A 318 9.98 18.89 0.43
CA LEU A 318 10.28 20.30 0.69
C LEU A 318 11.51 20.79 -0.09
N ASP A 319 12.50 19.92 -0.30
CA ASP A 319 13.73 20.24 -1.03
C ASP A 319 13.54 20.17 -2.55
N LYS A 320 12.52 19.45 -3.04
CA LYS A 320 12.07 19.56 -4.43
C LYS A 320 11.40 20.91 -4.61
N ASP A 321 12.20 21.87 -5.06
CA ASP A 321 11.75 23.14 -5.61
C ASP A 321 10.48 22.91 -6.44
N ASP A 322 9.36 23.46 -5.97
CA ASP A 322 8.04 23.32 -6.57
C ASP A 322 7.94 24.09 -7.90
N GLY A 323 9.05 24.68 -8.34
CA GLY A 323 9.13 25.53 -9.50
C GLY A 323 8.50 26.90 -9.22
N GLY A 324 8.22 27.24 -7.96
CA GLY A 324 7.71 28.53 -7.57
C GLY A 324 8.67 29.66 -7.93
N GLU A 325 9.98 29.48 -7.69
CA GLU A 325 10.99 30.46 -8.12
C GLU A 325 11.07 30.55 -9.65
N ALA A 326 11.03 29.42 -10.36
CA ALA A 326 11.04 29.41 -11.83
C ALA A 326 9.79 30.08 -12.43
N TRP A 327 8.63 29.95 -11.78
CA TRP A 327 7.39 30.62 -12.18
C TRP A 327 7.42 32.12 -11.88
N LEU A 328 7.98 32.52 -10.74
CA LEU A 328 8.17 33.94 -10.41
C LEU A 328 9.14 34.59 -11.40
N ASP A 329 10.27 33.96 -11.71
CA ASP A 329 11.23 34.42 -12.71
C ASP A 329 10.58 34.60 -14.08
N PHE A 330 9.73 33.64 -14.50
CA PHE A 330 8.95 33.73 -15.73
C PHE A 330 8.01 34.94 -15.73
N ILE A 331 7.27 35.18 -14.64
CA ILE A 331 6.37 36.34 -14.53
C ILE A 331 7.14 37.66 -14.55
N THR A 332 8.26 37.76 -13.83
CA THR A 332 9.10 38.96 -13.90
C THR A 332 9.71 39.18 -15.28
N GLY A 333 10.05 38.10 -16.00
CA GLY A 333 10.50 38.19 -17.39
C GLY A 333 9.42 38.76 -18.31
N VAL A 334 8.20 38.24 -18.23
CA VAL A 334 7.05 38.74 -19.01
C VAL A 334 6.71 40.19 -18.64
N ALA A 335 6.77 40.55 -17.35
CA ALA A 335 6.51 41.92 -16.91
C ALA A 335 7.55 42.91 -17.46
N ALA A 336 8.83 42.53 -17.48
CA ALA A 336 9.90 43.35 -18.05
C ALA A 336 9.75 43.52 -19.57
N GLU A 337 9.39 42.46 -20.30
CA GLU A 337 9.16 42.51 -21.74
C GLU A 337 7.97 43.42 -22.11
N VAL A 338 6.91 43.41 -21.31
CA VAL A 338 5.77 44.32 -21.50
C VAL A 338 6.15 45.77 -21.20
N GLU A 339 6.98 46.02 -20.18
CA GLU A 339 7.46 47.37 -19.86
C GLU A 339 8.38 47.93 -20.97
N GLU A 340 9.25 47.10 -21.54
CA GLU A 340 10.11 47.49 -22.67
C GLU A 340 9.27 47.81 -23.93
N ALA A 341 8.26 46.99 -24.25
CA ALA A 341 7.38 47.22 -25.40
C ALA A 341 6.56 48.53 -25.27
N LEU A 342 6.14 48.90 -24.05
CA LEU A 342 5.41 50.15 -23.82
C LEU A 342 6.30 51.39 -23.99
N VAL A 343 7.59 51.29 -23.66
CA VAL A 343 8.55 52.39 -23.86
C VAL A 343 8.84 52.59 -25.35
N GLU A 344 8.95 51.52 -26.14
CA GLU A 344 9.15 51.62 -27.59
C GLU A 344 7.94 52.27 -28.30
N GLU A 345 6.70 51.96 -27.90
CA GLU A 345 5.51 52.61 -28.47
C GLU A 345 5.44 54.12 -28.15
N GLU A 346 5.82 54.55 -26.95
CA GLU A 346 5.86 55.99 -26.61
C GLU A 346 6.93 56.76 -27.41
N GLU A 347 8.08 56.14 -27.69
CA GLU A 347 9.13 56.78 -28.51
C GLU A 347 8.72 56.93 -29.98
N GLU A 348 8.02 55.95 -30.55
CA GLU A 348 7.51 56.04 -31.93
C GLU A 348 6.44 57.13 -32.07
N GLU A 349 5.57 57.32 -31.07
CA GLU A 349 4.51 58.34 -31.11
C GLU A 349 5.07 59.78 -31.03
N LEU A 350 6.19 59.98 -30.34
CA LEU A 350 6.88 61.27 -30.25
C LEU A 350 7.61 61.65 -31.56
N VAL A 351 8.12 60.67 -32.32
CA VAL A 351 8.78 60.92 -33.61
C VAL A 351 7.79 61.31 -34.70
N VAL A 352 6.57 60.74 -34.69
CA VAL A 352 5.54 61.05 -35.68
C VAL A 352 4.97 62.46 -35.51
N ASN A 353 4.85 62.96 -34.28
CA ASN A 353 4.34 64.31 -34.02
C ASN A 353 5.37 65.43 -34.26
N GLY A 354 6.67 65.12 -34.23
CA GLY A 354 7.74 66.09 -34.47
C GLY A 354 7.99 66.46 -35.94
N SER A 355 7.49 65.67 -36.89
CA SER A 355 7.77 65.86 -38.33
C SER A 355 6.73 66.70 -39.09
N ASN A 356 5.71 67.22 -38.41
CA ASN A 356 4.63 68.04 -38.98
C ASN A 356 4.69 69.54 -38.61
N GLN A 357 5.82 70.02 -38.08
CA GLN A 357 6.16 71.44 -37.98
C GLN A 357 7.31 71.77 -38.93
#